data_AF-A0A2G8JH41-F1
#
_entry.id   AF-A0A2G8JH41-F1
#
_cell.length_a   1.000
_cell.length_b   1.000
_cell.length_c   1.000
_cell.angle_alpha   90.00
_cell.angle_beta   90.00
_cell.angle_gamma   90.00
#
_symmetry.space_group_name_H-M   'P 1'
#
loop_
_entity.id
_entity.type
_entity.pdbx_description
1 polymer ?
#
loop_
_entity_poly.entity_id
_entity_poly.type
_entity_poly.pdbx_seq_one_letter_code
_entity_poly.pdbx_strand_id
1 'polypeptide(L)'
;MKLFLLLLIAATARAQYDLHMAYGRSTMVHLFEWSWSAIANECENFLAPYGFGGVQVSPPQEHLAMSGTWWDRYQPVSYQINSRGGDENAFRDMVRRCNNVGVRIYVDAVVNHMAAGGTVGSAGSSYDAGNYDFPAVPYSSWDFNVPNNRCPNPNGGIDNYGYPDEVRNCNLVGLTDLWMEKEYVRGKIADYMNNLISMGVAGFRVDAVKHMWPGDLDNIVNRLNDLDSSVFGSGKRPFIVQEVIDYGGEPISSRDYTYIGRVTEFKYSKELGNAVFGNNALKWLTNFGEGWGFMDRYYALVFVDNHDNQRDHFGIATYKNSKEYKIASTFMLAYDYGVTRLMSSFAFSDRDQGSPRQRSILR
;
A
#
# COMPACT_ATOMS: atom_id res chain seq x y z
N MET A 1 26.59 2.18 -35.17
CA MET A 1 25.16 1.77 -35.18
C MET A 1 24.82 0.63 -34.20
N LYS A 2 25.68 -0.38 -34.01
CA LYS A 2 25.42 -1.47 -33.03
C LYS A 2 25.55 -1.06 -31.55
N LEU A 3 26.39 -0.07 -31.23
CA LEU A 3 26.57 0.42 -29.84
C LEU A 3 25.40 1.30 -29.35
N PHE A 4 24.75 2.04 -30.26
CA PHE A 4 23.54 2.81 -29.95
C PHE A 4 22.31 1.93 -29.73
N LEU A 5 22.27 0.75 -30.36
CA LEU A 5 21.16 -0.20 -30.20
C LEU A 5 21.20 -0.91 -28.82
N LEU A 6 22.39 -1.13 -28.25
CA LEU A 6 22.57 -1.69 -26.90
C LEU A 6 22.17 -0.70 -25.79
N LEU A 7 22.32 0.61 -26.02
CA LEU A 7 21.83 1.65 -25.11
C LEU A 7 20.31 1.82 -25.16
N LEU A 8 19.65 1.52 -26.30
CA LEU A 8 18.20 1.54 -26.40
C LEU A 8 17.51 0.31 -25.78
N ILE A 9 18.17 -0.86 -25.77
CA ILE A 9 17.61 -2.08 -25.18
C ILE A 9 17.79 -2.11 -23.64
N ALA A 10 18.70 -1.31 -23.09
CA ALA A 10 18.83 -1.11 -21.64
C ALA A 10 17.93 0.02 -21.08
N ALA A 11 17.25 0.79 -21.94
CA ALA A 11 16.41 1.92 -21.53
C ALA A 11 14.93 1.55 -21.29
N THR A 12 14.56 0.27 -21.37
CA THR A 12 13.31 -0.24 -20.77
C THR A 12 13.47 -0.56 -19.28
N ALA A 13 14.58 -0.14 -18.66
CA ALA A 13 14.87 -0.34 -17.25
C ALA A 13 13.95 0.49 -16.32
N ARG A 14 12.82 -0.13 -15.96
CA ARG A 14 12.10 -0.05 -14.68
C ARG A 14 11.91 1.38 -14.11
N ALA A 15 10.98 2.14 -14.69
CA ALA A 15 10.57 3.46 -14.19
C ALA A 15 9.62 3.44 -12.96
N GLN A 16 9.25 2.25 -12.47
CA GLN A 16 8.32 2.03 -11.35
C GLN A 16 8.85 2.44 -9.96
N TYR A 17 10.07 2.95 -9.86
CA TYR A 17 10.66 3.50 -8.62
C TYR A 17 10.51 5.02 -8.50
N ASP A 18 10.17 5.70 -9.60
CA ASP A 18 9.94 7.14 -9.65
C ASP A 18 8.58 7.46 -9.01
N LEU A 19 8.57 8.43 -8.11
CA LEU A 19 7.38 8.88 -7.40
C LEU A 19 6.55 9.84 -8.23
N HIS A 20 7.13 10.42 -9.28
CA HIS A 20 6.50 11.43 -10.13
C HIS A 20 6.08 12.70 -9.37
N MET A 21 6.67 12.95 -8.21
CA MET A 21 6.45 14.18 -7.44
C MET A 21 6.85 15.40 -8.29
N ALA A 22 6.07 16.49 -8.22
CA ALA A 22 6.44 17.70 -8.93
C ALA A 22 7.76 18.29 -8.39
N TYR A 23 8.45 19.07 -9.23
CA TYR A 23 9.73 19.67 -8.87
C TYR A 23 9.66 20.46 -7.56
N GLY A 24 10.69 20.32 -6.72
CA GLY A 24 10.78 21.01 -5.43
C GLY A 24 9.89 20.43 -4.34
N ARG A 25 9.21 19.30 -4.58
CA ARG A 25 8.40 18.59 -3.60
C ARG A 25 9.08 17.31 -3.15
N SER A 26 8.80 16.91 -1.92
CA SER A 26 9.27 15.65 -1.34
C SER A 26 8.28 15.13 -0.32
N THR A 27 8.46 13.87 0.10
CA THR A 27 7.66 13.21 1.13
C THR A 27 6.20 12.98 0.71
N MET A 28 5.71 11.77 0.98
CA MET A 28 4.28 11.49 0.91
C MET A 28 3.65 11.45 2.31
N VAL A 29 2.36 11.74 2.40
CA VAL A 29 1.60 11.59 3.64
C VAL A 29 0.54 10.50 3.46
N HIS A 30 0.41 9.60 4.43
CA HIS A 30 -0.73 8.68 4.48
C HIS A 30 -1.89 9.36 5.21
N LEU A 31 -2.86 9.88 4.44
CA LEU A 31 -4.09 10.47 4.99
C LEU A 31 -5.09 9.36 5.31
N PHE A 32 -4.81 8.62 6.38
CA PHE A 32 -5.49 7.38 6.72
C PHE A 32 -6.96 7.62 7.09
N GLU A 33 -7.86 6.95 6.35
CA GLU A 33 -9.31 7.06 6.48
C GLU A 33 -9.93 8.44 6.18
N TRP A 34 -9.20 9.32 5.50
CA TRP A 34 -9.76 10.59 5.02
C TRP A 34 -10.73 10.35 3.85
N SER A 35 -11.75 11.20 3.74
CA SER A 35 -12.63 11.21 2.57
C SER A 35 -11.97 11.92 1.40
N TRP A 36 -12.38 11.56 0.17
CA TRP A 36 -11.81 12.13 -1.06
C TRP A 36 -11.94 13.65 -1.11
N SER A 37 -13.07 14.19 -0.68
CA SER A 37 -13.29 15.64 -0.62
C SER A 37 -12.37 16.34 0.39
N ALA A 38 -12.11 15.71 1.55
CA ALA A 38 -11.18 16.25 2.54
C ALA A 38 -9.75 16.25 2.01
N ILE A 39 -9.33 15.15 1.34
CA ILE A 39 -8.00 15.06 0.72
C ILE A 39 -7.84 16.12 -0.38
N ALA A 40 -8.85 16.31 -1.24
CA ALA A 40 -8.81 17.32 -2.30
C ALA A 40 -8.58 18.73 -1.73
N ASN A 41 -9.29 19.08 -0.65
CA ASN A 41 -9.12 20.35 0.04
C ASN A 41 -7.74 20.45 0.70
N GLU A 42 -7.24 19.38 1.31
CA GLU A 42 -5.94 19.33 1.98
C GLU A 42 -4.79 19.49 0.99
N CYS A 43 -4.93 18.91 -0.22
CA CYS A 43 -3.99 19.10 -1.32
C CYS A 43 -3.80 20.59 -1.65
N GLU A 44 -4.90 21.34 -1.80
CA GLU A 44 -4.87 22.75 -2.20
C GLU A 44 -4.47 23.68 -1.05
N ASN A 45 -5.01 23.44 0.15
CA ASN A 45 -4.89 24.37 1.26
C ASN A 45 -3.62 24.18 2.10
N PHE A 46 -3.03 22.98 2.08
CA PHE A 46 -1.91 22.65 2.96
C PHE A 46 -0.78 21.92 2.24
N LEU A 47 -1.03 20.74 1.66
CA LEU A 47 0.05 19.92 1.11
C LEU A 47 0.80 20.64 -0.02
N ALA A 48 0.07 21.30 -0.92
CA ALA A 48 0.68 22.04 -2.00
C ALA A 48 1.54 23.23 -1.48
N PRO A 49 1.01 24.16 -0.66
CA PRO A 49 1.78 25.27 -0.09
C PRO A 49 3.00 24.87 0.75
N TYR A 50 2.95 23.72 1.43
CA TYR A 50 4.02 23.24 2.31
C TYR A 50 4.98 22.24 1.63
N GLY A 51 4.90 22.07 0.31
CA GLY A 51 5.90 21.31 -0.46
C GLY A 51 5.81 19.78 -0.36
N PHE A 52 4.69 19.23 0.14
CA PHE A 52 4.46 17.78 0.12
C PHE A 52 4.35 17.28 -1.32
N GLY A 53 4.90 16.10 -1.59
CA GLY A 53 4.93 15.50 -2.92
C GLY A 53 3.72 14.63 -3.27
N GLY A 54 3.04 14.06 -2.27
CA GLY A 54 1.85 13.25 -2.55
C GLY A 54 1.16 12.68 -1.32
N VAL A 55 0.08 11.95 -1.58
CA VAL A 55 -0.82 11.35 -0.60
C VAL A 55 -0.96 9.87 -0.90
N GLN A 56 -0.68 9.02 0.08
CA GLN A 56 -1.20 7.66 0.09
C GLN A 56 -2.64 7.72 0.62
N VAL A 57 -3.58 7.18 -0.15
CA VAL A 57 -4.99 7.07 0.23
C VAL A 57 -5.30 5.65 0.71
N SER A 58 -6.21 5.50 1.66
CA SER A 58 -6.75 4.19 2.05
C SER A 58 -7.49 3.49 0.89
N PRO A 59 -7.71 2.17 0.95
CA PRO A 59 -8.23 1.39 -0.19
C PRO A 59 -9.53 1.95 -0.78
N PRO A 60 -9.54 2.38 -2.07
CA PRO A 60 -10.70 3.04 -2.66
C PRO A 60 -11.78 2.09 -3.17
N GLN A 61 -11.44 0.81 -3.32
CA GLN A 61 -12.35 -0.22 -3.79
C GLN A 61 -13.41 -0.59 -2.74
N GLU A 62 -14.51 -1.16 -3.22
CA GLU A 62 -15.58 -1.67 -2.38
C GLU A 62 -15.05 -2.73 -1.41
N HIS A 63 -15.44 -2.60 -0.15
CA HIS A 63 -14.93 -3.42 0.94
C HIS A 63 -16.04 -3.84 1.89
N LEU A 64 -15.74 -4.73 2.84
CA LEU A 64 -16.63 -5.12 3.92
C LEU A 64 -17.16 -3.88 4.68
N ALA A 65 -18.45 -3.82 4.96
CA ALA A 65 -19.09 -2.66 5.60
C ALA A 65 -19.86 -3.02 6.88
N MET A 66 -19.36 -3.97 7.67
CA MET A 66 -20.13 -4.53 8.79
C MET A 66 -19.62 -4.13 10.18
N SER A 67 -18.31 -4.08 10.40
CA SER A 67 -17.79 -4.02 11.76
C SER A 67 -17.56 -2.59 12.25
N GLY A 68 -17.44 -1.62 11.34
CA GLY A 68 -17.12 -0.24 11.69
C GLY A 68 -15.68 -0.06 12.16
N THR A 69 -14.82 -1.05 11.89
CA THR A 69 -13.39 -1.04 12.22
C THR A 69 -12.59 -0.43 11.08
N TRP A 70 -11.36 -0.01 11.33
CA TRP A 70 -10.52 0.52 10.25
C TRP A 70 -10.15 -0.57 9.23
N TRP A 71 -9.93 -1.80 9.70
CA TRP A 71 -9.48 -2.92 8.87
C TRP A 71 -10.57 -3.49 7.95
N ASP A 72 -11.83 -3.07 8.10
CA ASP A 72 -12.90 -3.33 7.12
C ASP A 72 -12.48 -2.98 5.68
N ARG A 73 -11.65 -1.93 5.49
CA ARG A 73 -11.15 -1.53 4.16
C ARG A 73 -10.16 -2.49 3.53
N TYR A 74 -9.55 -3.35 4.32
CA TYR A 74 -8.61 -4.38 3.89
C TYR A 74 -9.33 -5.71 3.65
N GLN A 75 -10.65 -5.68 3.44
CA GLN A 75 -11.45 -6.84 3.05
C GLN A 75 -12.24 -6.52 1.78
N PRO A 76 -11.60 -6.59 0.59
CA PRO A 76 -12.25 -6.27 -0.67
C PRO A 76 -13.47 -7.15 -0.92
N VAL A 77 -14.51 -6.54 -1.47
CA VAL A 77 -15.72 -7.25 -1.95
C VAL A 77 -15.80 -7.17 -3.48
N SER A 78 -15.42 -6.01 -4.03
CA SER A 78 -15.28 -5.84 -5.47
C SER A 78 -14.23 -4.76 -5.79
N TYR A 79 -13.98 -4.53 -7.07
CA TYR A 79 -13.12 -3.46 -7.55
C TYR A 79 -13.86 -2.17 -7.91
N GLN A 80 -15.14 -2.04 -7.55
CA GLN A 80 -15.89 -0.79 -7.70
C GLN A 80 -15.29 0.31 -6.83
N ILE A 81 -15.14 1.52 -7.35
CA ILE A 81 -14.65 2.66 -6.57
C ILE A 81 -15.83 3.28 -5.81
N ASN A 82 -16.16 2.65 -4.68
CA ASN A 82 -17.18 3.14 -3.76
C ASN A 82 -16.91 2.57 -2.36
N SER A 83 -16.30 3.40 -1.52
CA SER A 83 -15.80 3.05 -0.20
C SER A 83 -16.23 4.08 0.85
N ARG A 84 -15.82 3.89 2.11
CA ARG A 84 -16.00 4.92 3.14
C ARG A 84 -15.40 6.29 2.79
N GLY A 85 -14.43 6.34 1.88
CA GLY A 85 -13.84 7.60 1.42
C GLY A 85 -14.75 8.42 0.49
N GLY A 86 -15.75 7.78 -0.12
CA GLY A 86 -16.64 8.37 -1.13
C GLY A 86 -16.73 7.51 -2.40
N ASP A 87 -17.54 7.97 -3.34
CA ASP A 87 -17.78 7.34 -4.64
C ASP A 87 -16.68 7.67 -5.67
N GLU A 88 -16.80 7.07 -6.86
CA GLU A 88 -15.86 7.26 -7.97
C GLU A 88 -15.76 8.73 -8.43
N ASN A 89 -16.87 9.47 -8.41
CA ASN A 89 -16.88 10.87 -8.82
C ASN A 89 -16.06 11.73 -7.87
N ALA A 90 -16.25 11.53 -6.56
CA ALA A 90 -15.46 12.20 -5.53
C ALA A 90 -13.98 11.79 -5.59
N PHE A 91 -13.69 10.52 -5.90
CA PHE A 91 -12.32 10.05 -6.10
C PHE A 91 -11.65 10.73 -7.30
N ARG A 92 -12.32 10.78 -8.45
CA ARG A 92 -11.83 11.47 -9.66
C ARG A 92 -11.63 12.97 -9.43
N ASP A 93 -12.54 13.63 -8.71
CA ASP A 93 -12.39 15.04 -8.33
C ASP A 93 -11.12 15.26 -7.49
N MET A 94 -10.91 14.43 -6.47
CA MET A 94 -9.72 14.48 -5.62
C MET A 94 -8.44 14.29 -6.44
N VAL A 95 -8.36 13.25 -7.28
CA VAL A 95 -7.16 13.01 -8.09
C VAL A 95 -6.86 14.20 -9.00
N ARG A 96 -7.87 14.72 -9.70
CA ARG A 96 -7.71 15.89 -10.56
C ARG A 96 -7.22 17.11 -9.79
N ARG A 97 -7.87 17.46 -8.68
CA ARG A 97 -7.54 18.67 -7.90
C ARG A 97 -6.14 18.58 -7.29
N CYS A 98 -5.78 17.44 -6.72
CA CYS A 98 -4.43 17.20 -6.19
C CYS A 98 -3.36 17.29 -7.30
N ASN A 99 -3.59 16.65 -8.46
CA ASN A 99 -2.65 16.73 -9.58
C ASN A 99 -2.47 18.15 -10.12
N ASN A 100 -3.54 18.96 -10.19
CA ASN A 100 -3.47 20.36 -10.62
C ASN A 100 -2.58 21.24 -9.74
N VAL A 101 -2.44 20.89 -8.46
CA VAL A 101 -1.54 21.59 -7.51
C VAL A 101 -0.20 20.87 -7.31
N GLY A 102 0.08 19.84 -8.11
CA GLY A 102 1.34 19.09 -8.11
C GLY A 102 1.49 18.08 -6.97
N VAL A 103 0.40 17.71 -6.29
CA VAL A 103 0.37 16.70 -5.22
C VAL A 103 -0.13 15.38 -5.81
N ARG A 104 0.68 14.32 -5.73
CA ARG A 104 0.37 13.03 -6.36
C ARG A 104 -0.48 12.13 -5.49
N ILE A 105 -1.28 11.26 -6.10
CA ILE A 105 -2.09 10.27 -5.40
C ILE A 105 -1.49 8.88 -5.60
N TYR A 106 -1.26 8.17 -4.50
CA TYR A 106 -0.86 6.77 -4.48
C TYR A 106 -1.96 5.95 -3.82
N VAL A 107 -2.46 4.94 -4.52
CA VAL A 107 -3.56 4.10 -4.04
C VAL A 107 -3.04 2.95 -3.20
N ASP A 108 -3.65 2.71 -2.05
CA ASP A 108 -3.51 1.46 -1.33
C ASP A 108 -4.32 0.35 -2.04
N ALA A 109 -3.62 -0.55 -2.74
CA ALA A 109 -4.19 -1.62 -3.54
C ALA A 109 -4.16 -2.94 -2.75
N VAL A 110 -5.34 -3.38 -2.31
CA VAL A 110 -5.54 -4.66 -1.62
C VAL A 110 -5.98 -5.70 -2.64
N VAL A 111 -5.00 -6.52 -3.07
CA VAL A 111 -5.16 -7.43 -4.22
C VAL A 111 -4.69 -8.86 -3.93
N ASN A 112 -4.20 -9.13 -2.73
CA ASN A 112 -3.83 -10.48 -2.30
C ASN A 112 -5.07 -11.36 -2.04
N HIS A 113 -6.09 -10.78 -1.40
CA HIS A 113 -7.22 -11.51 -0.85
C HIS A 113 -8.53 -10.74 -1.06
N MET A 114 -9.65 -11.40 -0.78
CA MET A 114 -10.98 -10.80 -0.66
C MET A 114 -11.48 -10.93 0.80
N ALA A 115 -12.71 -10.49 1.07
CA ALA A 115 -13.28 -10.51 2.42
C ALA A 115 -13.33 -11.93 3.05
N ALA A 116 -13.22 -11.99 4.39
CA ALA A 116 -13.27 -13.23 5.17
C ALA A 116 -14.68 -13.55 5.72
N GLY A 117 -15.59 -12.57 5.70
CA GLY A 117 -16.93 -12.70 6.26
C GLY A 117 -17.83 -11.58 5.79
N GLY A 118 -19.07 -11.58 6.29
CA GLY A 118 -20.12 -10.68 5.85
C GLY A 118 -20.80 -11.08 4.54
N THR A 119 -21.80 -10.30 4.14
CA THR A 119 -22.67 -10.65 3.00
C THR A 119 -22.90 -9.51 2.00
N VAL A 120 -22.59 -8.26 2.39
CA VAL A 120 -22.80 -7.07 1.55
C VAL A 120 -21.64 -6.08 1.72
N GLY A 121 -21.11 -5.61 0.60
CA GLY A 121 -20.03 -4.63 0.55
C GLY A 121 -20.51 -3.18 0.68
N SER A 122 -19.57 -2.25 0.81
CA SER A 122 -19.82 -0.82 0.96
C SER A 122 -20.54 -0.18 -0.23
N ALA A 123 -20.52 -0.81 -1.40
CA ALA A 123 -21.22 -0.36 -2.61
C ALA A 123 -22.53 -1.13 -2.86
N GLY A 124 -22.91 -2.04 -1.96
CA GLY A 124 -24.13 -2.84 -2.05
C GLY A 124 -23.96 -4.18 -2.78
N SER A 125 -22.75 -4.56 -3.20
CA SER A 125 -22.53 -5.87 -3.81
C SER A 125 -22.75 -6.98 -2.80
N SER A 126 -23.57 -7.97 -3.16
CA SER A 126 -23.70 -9.20 -2.37
C SER A 126 -22.54 -10.15 -2.69
N TYR A 127 -22.10 -10.91 -1.69
CA TYR A 127 -21.05 -11.93 -1.82
C TYR A 127 -21.21 -13.00 -0.75
N ASP A 128 -20.51 -14.12 -0.92
CA ASP A 128 -20.42 -15.21 0.04
C ASP A 128 -18.95 -15.63 0.20
N ALA A 129 -18.29 -15.05 1.20
CA ALA A 129 -16.90 -15.37 1.51
C ALA A 129 -16.70 -16.85 1.90
N GLY A 130 -17.68 -17.48 2.54
CA GLY A 130 -17.61 -18.88 2.96
C GLY A 130 -17.57 -19.84 1.78
N ASN A 131 -18.19 -19.46 0.66
CA ASN A 131 -18.16 -20.19 -0.61
C ASN A 131 -17.18 -19.62 -1.64
N TYR A 132 -16.36 -18.63 -1.26
CA TYR A 132 -15.41 -17.95 -2.16
C TYR A 132 -16.10 -17.34 -3.40
N ASP A 133 -17.31 -16.80 -3.23
CA ASP A 133 -18.12 -16.24 -4.32
C ASP A 133 -18.21 -14.71 -4.19
N PHE A 134 -17.66 -14.00 -5.17
CA PHE A 134 -17.64 -12.54 -5.25
C PHE A 134 -18.16 -12.07 -6.62
N PRO A 135 -19.48 -12.12 -6.86
CA PRO A 135 -20.09 -11.91 -8.18
C PRO A 135 -19.85 -10.54 -8.82
N ALA A 136 -19.56 -9.51 -8.00
CA ALA A 136 -19.29 -8.17 -8.51
C ALA A 136 -17.94 -8.04 -9.24
N VAL A 137 -17.01 -9.01 -9.10
CA VAL A 137 -15.73 -8.99 -9.82
C VAL A 137 -15.76 -9.63 -11.21
N PRO A 138 -16.41 -10.77 -11.52
CA PRO A 138 -16.91 -11.90 -10.73
C PRO A 138 -15.83 -12.95 -10.43
N TYR A 139 -15.50 -13.19 -9.16
CA TYR A 139 -14.69 -14.34 -8.75
C TYR A 139 -15.56 -15.45 -8.17
N SER A 140 -15.11 -16.68 -8.39
CA SER A 140 -15.72 -17.89 -7.85
C SER A 140 -14.67 -18.69 -7.08
N SER A 141 -15.07 -19.79 -6.43
CA SER A 141 -14.13 -20.68 -5.74
C SER A 141 -12.97 -21.17 -6.60
N TRP A 142 -13.08 -21.18 -7.93
CA TRP A 142 -11.98 -21.51 -8.85
C TRP A 142 -10.83 -20.49 -8.85
N ASP A 143 -11.03 -19.31 -8.29
CA ASP A 143 -10.10 -18.17 -8.35
C ASP A 143 -9.30 -17.99 -7.06
N PHE A 144 -9.43 -18.91 -6.09
CA PHE A 144 -8.81 -18.82 -4.76
C PHE A 144 -7.93 -20.04 -4.45
N ASN A 145 -6.90 -19.86 -3.64
CA ASN A 145 -5.90 -20.91 -3.39
C ASN A 145 -6.46 -22.07 -2.55
N VAL A 146 -7.12 -21.78 -1.43
CA VAL A 146 -7.65 -22.80 -0.49
C VAL A 146 -8.64 -23.77 -1.14
N PRO A 147 -9.74 -23.33 -1.80
CA PRO A 147 -10.69 -24.26 -2.41
C PRO A 147 -10.11 -25.07 -3.58
N ASN A 148 -8.94 -24.67 -4.10
CA ASN A 148 -8.22 -25.38 -5.17
C ASN A 148 -7.01 -26.18 -4.67
N ASN A 149 -6.94 -26.49 -3.36
CA ASN A 149 -5.89 -27.30 -2.75
C ASN A 149 -4.46 -26.75 -3.00
N ARG A 150 -4.30 -25.42 -3.14
CA ARG A 150 -2.99 -24.77 -3.27
C ARG A 150 -2.36 -24.47 -1.90
N CYS A 151 -3.17 -24.23 -0.88
CA CYS A 151 -2.71 -24.08 0.49
C CYS A 151 -2.19 -25.41 1.05
N PRO A 152 -0.93 -25.51 1.49
CA PRO A 152 -0.40 -26.75 2.06
C PRO A 152 -0.94 -27.06 3.47
N ASN A 153 -1.52 -26.08 4.17
CA ASN A 153 -2.08 -26.25 5.50
C ASN A 153 -3.55 -26.73 5.44
N PRO A 154 -3.91 -27.90 6.01
CA PRO A 154 -5.27 -28.43 5.95
C PRO A 154 -6.35 -27.54 6.58
N ASN A 155 -6.00 -26.63 7.50
CA ASN A 155 -6.96 -25.68 8.07
C ASN A 155 -7.20 -24.46 7.16
N GLY A 156 -6.46 -24.33 6.06
CA GLY A 156 -6.56 -23.24 5.09
C GLY A 156 -5.86 -21.95 5.50
N GLY A 157 -5.30 -21.85 6.72
CA GLY A 157 -4.68 -20.66 7.28
C GLY A 157 -3.15 -20.69 7.24
N ILE A 158 -2.56 -19.56 7.64
CA ILE A 158 -1.11 -19.41 7.82
C ILE A 158 -0.75 -19.59 9.30
N ASP A 159 -0.10 -20.70 9.63
CA ASP A 159 0.42 -21.01 10.96
C ASP A 159 1.95 -21.00 11.01
N ASN A 160 2.65 -21.23 9.89
CA ASN A 160 4.10 -21.31 9.83
C ASN A 160 4.74 -20.32 8.83
N TYR A 161 5.22 -19.19 9.34
CA TYR A 161 5.99 -18.20 8.56
C TYR A 161 7.37 -18.69 8.09
N GLY A 162 7.84 -19.83 8.61
CA GLY A 162 9.03 -20.54 8.13
C GLY A 162 8.80 -21.33 6.83
N TYR A 163 7.56 -21.36 6.30
CA TYR A 163 7.23 -22.10 5.09
C TYR A 163 6.63 -21.17 4.01
N PRO A 164 7.41 -20.74 3.00
CA PRO A 164 6.95 -19.75 2.02
C PRO A 164 5.68 -20.12 1.26
N ASP A 165 5.50 -21.41 0.92
CA ASP A 165 4.30 -21.88 0.24
C ASP A 165 3.03 -21.73 1.09
N GLU A 166 3.13 -21.84 2.41
CA GLU A 166 2.01 -21.58 3.31
C GLU A 166 1.73 -20.08 3.39
N VAL A 167 2.77 -19.26 3.56
CA VAL A 167 2.64 -17.80 3.66
C VAL A 167 2.00 -17.18 2.40
N ARG A 168 2.23 -17.77 1.22
CA ARG A 168 1.79 -17.23 -0.07
C ARG A 168 0.56 -17.88 -0.71
N ASN A 169 0.07 -19.00 -0.16
CA ASN A 169 -1.06 -19.73 -0.75
C ASN A 169 -2.19 -20.04 0.26
N CYS A 170 -2.10 -19.59 1.51
CA CYS A 170 -3.11 -19.83 2.53
C CYS A 170 -3.77 -18.52 2.99
N ASN A 171 -4.97 -18.63 3.54
CA ASN A 171 -5.77 -17.50 4.00
C ASN A 171 -5.08 -16.79 5.19
N LEU A 172 -4.56 -15.59 4.95
CA LEU A 172 -4.05 -14.70 5.98
C LEU A 172 -5.20 -14.31 6.92
N VAL A 173 -5.17 -14.78 8.17
CA VAL A 173 -6.20 -14.53 9.20
C VAL A 173 -7.65 -14.77 8.72
N GLY A 174 -7.84 -15.74 7.83
CA GLY A 174 -9.15 -16.10 7.27
C GLY A 174 -9.57 -15.32 6.02
N LEU A 175 -8.77 -14.34 5.57
CA LEU A 175 -9.01 -13.59 4.33
C LEU A 175 -8.89 -14.54 3.13
N THR A 176 -9.85 -14.48 2.21
CA THR A 176 -9.97 -15.43 1.11
C THR A 176 -8.86 -15.18 0.08
N ASP A 177 -7.86 -16.05 0.05
CA ASP A 177 -6.59 -15.85 -0.66
C ASP A 177 -6.71 -16.13 -2.17
N LEU A 178 -6.43 -15.12 -3.01
CA LEU A 178 -6.59 -15.21 -4.45
C LEU A 178 -5.49 -16.08 -5.08
N TRP A 179 -5.89 -16.98 -5.98
CA TRP A 179 -4.94 -17.76 -6.78
C TRP A 179 -4.39 -16.92 -7.93
N MET A 180 -3.45 -16.04 -7.57
CA MET A 180 -2.92 -15.00 -8.44
C MET A 180 -2.16 -15.51 -9.66
N GLU A 181 -1.67 -16.76 -9.66
CA GLU A 181 -1.03 -17.35 -10.84
C GLU A 181 -1.99 -17.47 -12.05
N LYS A 182 -3.31 -17.55 -11.80
CA LYS A 182 -4.31 -17.64 -12.88
C LYS A 182 -4.34 -16.37 -13.72
N GLU A 183 -4.29 -16.55 -15.04
CA GLU A 183 -4.39 -15.48 -16.02
C GLU A 183 -5.62 -14.57 -15.80
N TYR A 184 -6.76 -15.19 -15.48
CA TYR A 184 -8.00 -14.47 -15.18
C TYR A 184 -7.85 -13.53 -13.98
N VAL A 185 -7.25 -14.01 -12.88
CA VAL A 185 -7.05 -13.23 -11.65
C VAL A 185 -6.06 -12.08 -11.90
N ARG A 186 -4.92 -12.35 -12.55
CA ARG A 186 -3.96 -11.29 -12.93
C ARG A 186 -4.60 -10.23 -13.83
N GLY A 187 -5.42 -10.65 -14.79
CA GLY A 187 -6.15 -9.76 -15.68
C GLY A 187 -7.10 -8.84 -14.91
N LYS A 188 -7.92 -9.39 -14.02
CA LYS A 188 -8.85 -8.61 -13.20
C LYS A 188 -8.16 -7.61 -12.28
N ILE A 189 -7.04 -7.99 -11.66
CA ILE A 189 -6.24 -7.08 -10.82
C ILE A 189 -5.63 -5.97 -11.68
N ALA A 190 -5.04 -6.32 -12.84
CA ALA A 190 -4.45 -5.34 -13.75
C ALA A 190 -5.52 -4.36 -14.29
N ASP A 191 -6.72 -4.83 -14.63
CA ASP A 191 -7.83 -3.99 -15.07
C ASP A 191 -8.25 -2.99 -13.99
N TYR A 192 -8.35 -3.44 -12.73
CA TYR A 192 -8.62 -2.56 -11.59
C TYR A 192 -7.55 -1.47 -11.43
N MET A 193 -6.28 -1.86 -11.43
CA MET A 193 -5.17 -0.90 -11.30
C MET A 193 -5.10 0.04 -12.51
N ASN A 194 -5.36 -0.45 -13.73
CA ASN A 194 -5.42 0.36 -14.95
C ASN A 194 -6.59 1.34 -14.95
N ASN A 195 -7.73 0.96 -14.37
CA ASN A 195 -8.85 1.88 -14.18
C ASN A 195 -8.42 3.05 -13.28
N LEU A 196 -7.71 2.78 -12.17
CA LEU A 196 -7.16 3.82 -11.30
C LEU A 196 -6.10 4.69 -12.00
N ILE A 197 -5.22 4.10 -12.81
CA ILE A 197 -4.26 4.87 -13.64
C ILE A 197 -5.01 5.82 -14.58
N SER A 198 -6.10 5.36 -15.20
CA SER A 198 -6.95 6.20 -16.06
C SER A 198 -7.64 7.36 -15.33
N MET A 199 -7.76 7.26 -14.00
CA MET A 199 -8.25 8.35 -13.15
C MET A 199 -7.17 9.38 -12.81
N GLY A 200 -5.90 9.11 -13.12
CA GLY A 200 -4.77 10.01 -12.92
C GLY A 200 -3.91 9.73 -11.69
N VAL A 201 -4.02 8.57 -11.05
CA VAL A 201 -3.16 8.21 -9.91
C VAL A 201 -1.71 8.06 -10.37
N ALA A 202 -0.74 8.34 -9.50
CA ALA A 202 0.68 8.26 -9.81
C ALA A 202 1.30 6.89 -9.52
N GLY A 203 0.61 6.05 -8.75
CA GLY A 203 1.09 4.71 -8.40
C GLY A 203 0.35 4.07 -7.24
N PHE A 204 0.97 3.04 -6.66
CA PHE A 204 0.33 2.11 -5.74
C PHE A 204 1.23 1.74 -4.56
N ARG A 205 0.65 1.72 -3.36
CA ARG A 205 1.10 0.88 -2.25
C ARG A 205 0.35 -0.44 -2.39
N VAL A 206 1.07 -1.52 -2.66
CA VAL A 206 0.47 -2.85 -2.77
C VAL A 206 0.51 -3.51 -1.40
N ASP A 207 -0.66 -3.87 -0.89
CA ASP A 207 -0.89 -4.51 0.41
C ASP A 207 -0.38 -5.95 0.45
N ALA A 208 0.05 -6.41 1.62
CA ALA A 208 0.32 -7.82 1.91
C ALA A 208 1.24 -8.53 0.89
N VAL A 209 2.21 -7.83 0.30
CA VAL A 209 3.06 -8.38 -0.78
C VAL A 209 3.90 -9.58 -0.35
N LYS A 210 4.24 -9.68 0.93
CA LYS A 210 4.85 -10.89 1.52
C LYS A 210 4.04 -12.18 1.23
N HIS A 211 2.72 -12.05 1.13
CA HIS A 211 1.77 -13.14 0.90
C HIS A 211 1.51 -13.39 -0.59
N MET A 212 2.19 -12.68 -1.50
CA MET A 212 2.09 -12.90 -2.94
C MET A 212 3.41 -13.41 -3.50
N TRP A 213 3.37 -14.26 -4.53
CA TRP A 213 4.58 -14.65 -5.25
C TRP A 213 5.15 -13.46 -6.04
N PRO A 214 6.47 -13.20 -5.96
CA PRO A 214 7.09 -12.10 -6.72
C PRO A 214 6.81 -12.17 -8.23
N GLY A 215 6.82 -13.37 -8.80
CA GLY A 215 6.55 -13.57 -10.23
C GLY A 215 5.12 -13.19 -10.64
N ASP A 216 4.13 -13.42 -9.78
CA ASP A 216 2.73 -13.04 -10.03
C ASP A 216 2.55 -11.53 -9.99
N LEU A 217 3.16 -10.88 -8.99
CA LEU A 217 3.11 -9.43 -8.85
C LEU A 217 3.87 -8.73 -9.99
N ASP A 218 5.06 -9.22 -10.37
CA ASP A 218 5.80 -8.69 -11.52
C ASP A 218 4.98 -8.80 -12.81
N ASN A 219 4.28 -9.91 -13.00
CA ASN A 219 3.40 -10.11 -14.15
C ASN A 219 2.28 -9.06 -14.19
N ILE A 220 1.65 -8.76 -13.05
CA ILE A 220 0.61 -7.73 -12.94
C ILE A 220 1.18 -6.33 -13.22
N VAL A 221 2.32 -5.98 -12.60
CA VAL A 221 2.96 -4.67 -12.77
C VAL A 221 3.37 -4.42 -14.23
N ASN A 222 3.80 -5.46 -14.94
CA ASN A 222 4.13 -5.38 -16.37
C ASN A 222 2.90 -5.20 -17.29
N ARG A 223 1.68 -5.47 -16.81
CA ARG A 223 0.41 -5.21 -17.54
C ARG A 223 -0.13 -3.80 -17.34
N LEU A 224 0.44 -3.05 -16.40
CA LEU A 224 -0.08 -1.72 -16.11
C LEU A 224 0.14 -0.79 -17.30
N ASN A 225 -0.73 0.19 -17.47
CA ASN A 225 -0.59 1.22 -18.48
C ASN A 225 0.44 2.26 -18.01
N ASP A 226 0.92 3.04 -18.96
CA ASP A 226 1.63 4.27 -18.62
C ASP A 226 0.66 5.27 -17.98
N LEU A 227 1.21 6.15 -17.15
CA LEU A 227 0.50 7.23 -16.48
C LEU A 227 -0.02 8.27 -17.48
N ASP A 228 -1.02 9.05 -17.05
CA ASP A 228 -1.60 10.12 -17.85
C ASP A 228 -0.52 11.12 -18.32
N SER A 229 -0.25 11.08 -19.62
CA SER A 229 0.78 11.90 -20.26
C SER A 229 0.55 13.40 -20.13
N SER A 230 -0.69 13.85 -19.91
CA SER A 230 -1.01 15.27 -19.70
C SER A 230 -0.55 15.78 -18.32
N VAL A 231 -0.40 14.89 -17.35
CA VAL A 231 0.02 15.21 -15.97
C VAL A 231 1.49 14.85 -15.74
N PHE A 232 1.93 13.70 -16.26
CA PHE A 232 3.23 13.09 -15.92
C PHE A 232 4.25 13.14 -17.07
N GLY A 233 3.82 13.47 -18.27
CA GLY A 233 4.61 13.30 -19.49
C GLY A 233 4.53 11.87 -20.05
N SER A 234 4.99 11.69 -21.29
CA SER A 234 4.87 10.42 -22.02
C SER A 234 5.82 9.34 -21.46
N GLY A 235 5.37 8.08 -21.50
CA GLY A 235 6.20 6.90 -21.19
C GLY A 235 6.47 6.67 -19.70
N LYS A 236 5.71 7.30 -18.80
CA LYS A 236 5.91 7.18 -17.35
C LYS A 236 5.15 5.98 -16.80
N ARG A 237 5.85 5.09 -16.08
CA ARG A 237 5.26 3.93 -15.40
C ARG A 237 4.75 4.30 -14.01
N PRO A 238 3.67 3.67 -13.51
CA PRO A 238 3.20 3.93 -12.15
C PRO A 238 4.28 3.61 -11.10
N PHE A 239 4.36 4.45 -10.06
CA PHE A 239 5.16 4.16 -8.87
C PHE A 239 4.64 2.90 -8.17
N ILE A 240 5.51 1.97 -7.81
CA ILE A 240 5.15 0.78 -7.03
C ILE A 240 5.94 0.76 -5.73
N VAL A 241 5.23 0.68 -4.60
CA VAL A 241 5.79 0.29 -3.31
C VAL A 241 5.05 -0.90 -2.73
N GLN A 242 5.80 -1.84 -2.18
CA GLN A 242 5.32 -3.15 -1.78
C GLN A 242 5.41 -3.29 -0.27
N GLU A 243 4.33 -3.73 0.37
CA GLU A 243 4.38 -4.09 1.77
C GLU A 243 5.00 -5.48 1.97
N VAL A 244 6.24 -5.50 2.45
CA VAL A 244 6.87 -6.73 2.91
C VAL A 244 7.39 -6.49 4.33
N ILE A 245 6.72 -7.09 5.31
CA ILE A 245 7.18 -7.07 6.71
C ILE A 245 8.32 -8.08 6.85
N ASP A 246 9.55 -7.58 6.76
CA ASP A 246 10.80 -8.33 6.88
C ASP A 246 11.67 -7.71 7.98
N TYR A 247 11.67 -8.32 9.17
CA TYR A 247 12.60 -7.99 10.26
C TYR A 247 13.85 -8.87 10.27
N GLY A 248 14.01 -9.77 9.28
CA GLY A 248 14.97 -10.87 9.27
C GLY A 248 14.49 -12.11 10.03
N GLY A 249 15.15 -13.24 9.81
CA GLY A 249 14.85 -14.51 10.50
C GLY A 249 13.73 -15.34 9.86
N GLU A 250 13.17 -14.88 8.75
CA GLU A 250 12.20 -15.61 7.93
C GLU A 250 12.77 -15.93 6.53
N PRO A 251 12.27 -16.97 5.85
CA PRO A 251 12.74 -17.35 4.52
C PRO A 251 12.32 -16.39 3.40
N ILE A 252 11.23 -15.62 3.59
CA ILE A 252 10.79 -14.61 2.62
C ILE A 252 11.50 -13.30 2.93
N SER A 253 12.18 -12.73 1.93
CA SER A 253 12.91 -11.48 2.11
C SER A 253 12.29 -10.35 1.29
N SER A 254 12.35 -9.13 1.83
CA SER A 254 12.12 -7.89 1.08
C SER A 254 12.91 -7.81 -0.23
N ARG A 255 14.10 -8.42 -0.29
CA ARG A 255 14.96 -8.47 -1.48
C ARG A 255 14.35 -9.26 -2.64
N ASP A 256 13.41 -10.15 -2.38
CA ASP A 256 12.71 -10.92 -3.43
C ASP A 256 11.84 -10.02 -4.31
N TYR A 257 11.55 -8.79 -3.86
CA TYR A 257 10.59 -7.87 -4.46
C TYR A 257 11.21 -6.58 -4.99
N THR A 258 12.48 -6.29 -4.68
CA THR A 258 13.12 -5.02 -5.05
C THR A 258 13.28 -4.84 -6.55
N TYR A 259 13.22 -5.91 -7.35
CA TYR A 259 13.26 -5.83 -8.81
C TYR A 259 11.93 -5.36 -9.43
N ILE A 260 10.83 -5.42 -8.67
CA ILE A 260 9.47 -5.03 -9.09
C ILE A 260 9.17 -3.58 -8.73
N GLY A 261 9.74 -3.06 -7.65
CA GLY A 261 9.46 -1.72 -7.17
C GLY A 261 10.12 -1.47 -5.82
N ARG A 262 9.76 -0.36 -5.18
CA ARG A 262 10.20 -0.10 -3.80
C ARG A 262 9.54 -1.07 -2.82
N VAL A 263 10.12 -1.20 -1.65
CA VAL A 263 9.61 -2.04 -0.55
C VAL A 263 9.61 -1.23 0.74
N THR A 264 8.60 -1.45 1.58
CA THR A 264 8.54 -0.87 2.93
C THR A 264 9.66 -1.38 3.83
N GLU A 265 10.52 -0.50 4.32
CA GLU A 265 11.63 -0.87 5.21
C GLU A 265 11.18 -0.83 6.68
N PHE A 266 10.54 -1.90 7.16
CA PHE A 266 10.01 -1.98 8.53
C PHE A 266 11.10 -1.92 9.60
N LYS A 267 12.35 -2.33 9.29
CA LYS A 267 13.47 -2.22 10.25
C LYS A 267 13.77 -0.75 10.58
N TYR A 268 13.54 0.17 9.64
CA TYR A 268 13.70 1.61 9.87
C TYR A 268 12.83 2.09 11.03
N SER A 269 11.54 1.76 10.99
CA SER A 269 10.56 2.12 12.03
C SER A 269 10.95 1.55 13.39
N LYS A 270 11.30 0.26 13.44
CA LYS A 270 11.70 -0.44 14.66
C LYS A 270 12.98 0.12 15.28
N GLU A 271 14.04 0.26 14.51
CA GLU A 271 15.35 0.66 15.04
C GLU A 271 15.41 2.14 15.38
N LEU A 272 14.70 3.00 14.62
CA LEU A 272 14.58 4.41 15.00
C LEU A 272 13.77 4.56 16.29
N GLY A 273 12.70 3.78 16.45
CA GLY A 273 11.94 3.65 17.69
C GLY A 273 12.83 3.25 18.88
N ASN A 274 13.62 2.17 18.73
CA ASN A 274 14.59 1.73 19.73
C ASN A 274 15.52 2.86 20.17
N ALA A 275 16.04 3.65 19.22
CA ALA A 275 16.95 4.74 19.52
C ALA A 275 16.28 5.90 20.27
N VAL A 276 15.10 6.36 19.82
CA VAL A 276 14.43 7.52 20.45
C VAL A 276 13.82 7.21 21.81
N PHE A 277 13.48 5.94 22.09
CA PHE A 277 13.07 5.49 23.42
C PHE A 277 14.23 5.21 24.37
N GLY A 278 15.48 5.37 23.92
CA GLY A 278 16.66 5.19 24.76
C GLY A 278 17.11 3.74 24.94
N ASN A 279 16.52 2.80 24.19
CA ASN A 279 16.98 1.39 24.13
C ASN A 279 18.25 1.25 23.28
N ASN A 280 18.59 2.28 22.50
CA ASN A 280 19.89 2.41 21.85
C ASN A 280 20.34 3.88 21.88
N ALA A 281 21.66 4.11 21.90
CA ALA A 281 22.17 5.48 21.95
C ALA A 281 22.12 6.17 20.58
N LEU A 282 21.59 7.39 20.52
CA LEU A 282 21.48 8.17 19.28
C LEU A 282 22.81 8.36 18.52
N LYS A 283 23.94 8.33 19.23
CA LYS A 283 25.28 8.43 18.63
C LYS A 283 25.59 7.32 17.60
N TRP A 284 24.85 6.21 17.63
CA TRP A 284 25.03 5.10 16.70
C TRP A 284 24.30 5.32 15.37
N LEU A 285 23.42 6.32 15.27
CA LEU A 285 22.71 6.63 14.03
C LEU A 285 23.60 7.26 12.94
N THR A 286 24.91 7.37 13.16
CA THR A 286 25.87 7.96 12.21
C THR A 286 25.96 7.20 10.88
N ASN A 287 25.64 5.91 10.87
CA ASN A 287 25.56 5.07 9.68
C ASN A 287 24.19 4.37 9.54
N PHE A 288 23.12 4.98 10.08
CA PHE A 288 21.76 4.45 10.01
C PHE A 288 21.35 4.19 8.54
N GLY A 289 20.62 3.11 8.27
CA GLY A 289 20.33 2.67 6.89
C GLY A 289 21.05 1.37 6.54
N GLU A 290 21.69 1.32 5.38
CA GLU A 290 22.39 0.12 4.86
C GLU A 290 23.44 -0.42 5.84
N GLY A 291 24.14 0.46 6.58
CA GLY A 291 25.11 0.07 7.61
C GLY A 291 24.52 -0.71 8.78
N TRP A 292 23.19 -0.69 8.93
CA TRP A 292 22.42 -1.43 9.92
C TRP A 292 21.76 -2.69 9.34
N GLY A 293 22.11 -3.05 8.10
CA GLY A 293 21.54 -4.22 7.42
C GLY A 293 20.16 -3.98 6.81
N PHE A 294 19.78 -2.71 6.61
CA PHE A 294 18.59 -2.36 5.83
C PHE A 294 18.87 -2.57 4.34
N MET A 295 17.81 -2.54 3.52
CA MET A 295 17.95 -2.61 2.07
C MET A 295 18.68 -1.38 1.50
N ASP A 296 19.12 -1.47 0.24
CA ASP A 296 19.66 -0.31 -0.47
C ASP A 296 18.62 0.82 -0.47
N ARG A 297 19.06 2.02 -0.16
CA ARG A 297 18.20 3.20 -0.03
C ARG A 297 17.37 3.50 -1.29
N TYR A 298 17.82 3.08 -2.46
CA TYR A 298 17.10 3.23 -3.71
C TYR A 298 15.81 2.40 -3.74
N TYR A 299 15.72 1.31 -2.97
CA TYR A 299 14.54 0.46 -2.90
C TYR A 299 13.62 0.77 -1.72
N ALA A 300 14.09 1.52 -0.72
CA ALA A 300 13.34 1.73 0.51
C ALA A 300 12.24 2.80 0.39
N LEU A 301 11.05 2.48 0.92
CA LEU A 301 10.11 3.44 1.50
C LEU A 301 10.21 3.35 3.02
N VAL A 302 10.48 4.47 3.69
CA VAL A 302 10.66 4.58 5.13
C VAL A 302 9.57 5.39 5.80
N PHE A 303 9.29 5.06 7.05
CA PHE A 303 8.29 5.70 7.89
C PHE A 303 8.66 5.48 9.36
N VAL A 304 8.24 6.40 10.23
CA VAL A 304 8.40 6.24 11.69
C VAL A 304 7.38 5.24 12.22
N ASP A 305 6.13 5.37 11.80
CA ASP A 305 5.02 4.45 12.04
C ASP A 305 4.16 4.32 10.77
N ASN A 306 3.33 3.28 10.71
CA ASN A 306 2.27 3.14 9.72
C ASN A 306 0.93 2.89 10.43
N HIS A 307 -0.12 2.65 9.64
CA HIS A 307 -1.46 2.45 10.17
C HIS A 307 -1.60 1.15 11.00
N ASP A 308 -0.81 0.10 10.71
CA ASP A 308 -0.81 -1.15 11.50
C ASP A 308 0.02 -1.04 12.77
N ASN A 309 1.31 -0.72 12.62
CA ASN A 309 2.28 -0.84 13.69
C ASN A 309 2.10 0.22 14.79
N GLN A 310 1.38 1.32 14.52
CA GLN A 310 0.96 2.26 15.56
C GLN A 310 -0.09 1.68 16.52
N ARG A 311 -0.73 0.55 16.15
CA ARG A 311 -1.71 -0.18 16.95
C ARG A 311 -1.14 -1.45 17.57
N ASP A 312 -0.26 -2.14 16.82
CA ASP A 312 0.04 -3.55 17.09
C ASP A 312 1.46 -3.82 17.62
N HIS A 313 2.35 -2.82 17.63
CA HIS A 313 3.77 -3.06 17.89
C HIS A 313 4.31 -2.21 19.05
N PHE A 314 5.01 -2.87 19.98
CA PHE A 314 5.79 -2.20 21.01
C PHE A 314 7.09 -1.62 20.42
N GLY A 315 7.56 -0.51 20.96
CA GLY A 315 8.82 0.12 20.54
C GLY A 315 8.73 0.97 19.28
N ILE A 316 7.53 1.15 18.70
CA ILE A 316 7.28 2.08 17.60
C ILE A 316 6.89 3.45 18.16
N ALA A 317 7.56 4.51 17.70
CA ALA A 317 7.21 5.88 18.10
C ALA A 317 5.94 6.32 17.33
N THR A 318 4.94 6.84 18.04
CA THR A 318 3.67 7.28 17.44
C THR A 318 3.25 8.64 17.98
N TYR A 319 2.16 9.22 17.48
CA TYR A 319 1.60 10.46 18.03
C TYR A 319 1.31 10.41 19.55
N LYS A 320 1.12 9.21 20.13
CA LYS A 320 0.93 9.01 21.58
C LYS A 320 2.21 9.28 22.39
N ASN A 321 3.38 9.29 21.74
CA ASN A 321 4.69 9.62 22.28
C ASN A 321 5.22 10.91 21.63
N SER A 322 4.52 12.03 21.82
CA SER A 322 4.71 13.25 21.02
C SER A 322 6.17 13.73 20.91
N LYS A 323 6.96 13.65 21.99
CA LYS A 323 8.35 14.09 21.99
C LYS A 323 9.21 13.17 21.11
N GLU A 324 9.19 11.88 21.39
CA GLU A 324 9.98 10.87 20.70
C GLU A 324 9.59 10.79 19.22
N TYR A 325 8.29 10.86 18.92
CA TYR A 325 7.76 10.83 17.56
C TYR A 325 8.20 12.04 16.72
N LYS A 326 8.23 13.25 17.31
CA LYS A 326 8.76 14.43 16.62
C LYS A 326 10.27 14.34 16.38
N ILE A 327 11.04 13.79 17.33
CA ILE A 327 12.48 13.55 17.14
C ILE A 327 12.70 12.55 16.00
N ALA A 328 12.01 11.40 16.02
CA ALA A 328 12.10 10.38 14.98
C ALA A 328 11.69 10.92 13.61
N SER A 329 10.58 11.66 13.53
CA SER A 329 10.10 12.25 12.27
C SER A 329 11.08 13.29 11.73
N THR A 330 11.64 14.13 12.60
CA THR A 330 12.65 15.13 12.20
C THR A 330 13.90 14.45 11.67
N PHE A 331 14.37 13.40 12.36
CA PHE A 331 15.51 12.61 11.90
C PHE A 331 15.22 11.99 10.52
N MET A 332 14.05 11.36 10.33
CA MET A 332 13.67 10.77 9.05
C MET A 332 13.62 11.78 7.90
N LEU A 333 13.12 12.99 8.14
CA LEU A 333 13.04 14.03 7.11
C LEU A 333 14.38 14.69 6.80
N ALA A 334 15.31 14.71 7.77
CA ALA A 334 16.64 15.31 7.61
C ALA A 334 17.70 14.32 7.12
N TYR A 335 17.49 13.02 7.35
CA TYR A 335 18.45 11.98 7.04
C TYR A 335 18.22 11.41 5.65
N ASP A 336 19.29 11.36 4.86
CA ASP A 336 19.24 11.02 3.45
C ASP A 336 19.21 9.49 3.24
N TYR A 337 18.07 8.87 3.52
CA TYR A 337 17.85 7.42 3.34
C TYR A 337 16.39 7.12 2.93
N GLY A 338 16.23 6.42 1.80
CA GLY A 338 14.92 6.01 1.30
C GLY A 338 14.01 7.16 0.87
N VAL A 339 12.79 6.79 0.47
CA VAL A 339 11.67 7.73 0.30
C VAL A 339 10.92 7.82 1.61
N THR A 340 10.58 9.03 2.03
CA THR A 340 9.86 9.28 3.28
C THR A 340 8.33 9.24 3.12
N ARG A 341 7.67 8.54 4.04
CA ARG A 341 6.22 8.63 4.26
C ARG A 341 5.92 9.06 5.69
N LEU A 342 5.14 10.13 5.84
CA LEU A 342 4.59 10.57 7.11
C LEU A 342 3.21 9.95 7.34
N MET A 343 2.91 9.55 8.56
CA MET A 343 1.60 9.06 8.95
C MET A 343 0.71 10.21 9.42
N SER A 344 -0.54 10.26 8.95
CA SER A 344 -1.59 11.15 9.45
C SER A 344 -2.74 10.29 9.97
N SER A 345 -2.83 10.19 11.29
CA SER A 345 -3.75 9.27 11.99
C SER A 345 -5.00 9.99 12.49
N PHE A 346 -6.04 9.22 12.81
CA PHE A 346 -7.09 9.65 13.74
C PHE A 346 -6.76 9.16 15.15
N ALA A 347 -7.31 9.83 16.18
CA ALA A 347 -7.13 9.41 17.55
C ALA A 347 -7.93 8.13 17.85
N PHE A 348 -7.27 7.15 18.48
CA PHE A 348 -7.90 5.89 18.89
C PHE A 348 -7.43 5.45 20.28
N SER A 349 -8.35 4.84 21.03
CA SER A 349 -8.08 4.18 22.32
C SER A 349 -8.10 2.67 22.23
N ASP A 350 -8.73 2.13 21.18
CA ASP A 350 -8.86 0.71 20.91
C ASP A 350 -8.22 0.35 19.56
N ARG A 351 -7.66 -0.86 19.46
CA ARG A 351 -6.94 -1.35 18.28
C ARG A 351 -7.82 -1.38 17.04
N ASP A 352 -9.04 -1.88 17.18
CA ASP A 352 -9.95 -2.14 16.08
C ASP A 352 -10.82 -0.92 15.75
N GLN A 353 -10.81 0.11 16.61
CA GLN A 353 -11.55 1.35 16.44
C GLN A 353 -11.40 1.94 15.03
N GLY A 354 -12.54 2.06 14.33
CA GLY A 354 -12.61 2.75 13.05
C GLY A 354 -12.46 4.26 13.17
N SER A 355 -12.31 4.91 12.02
CA SER A 355 -12.22 6.37 11.95
C SER A 355 -13.50 7.03 12.48
N PRO A 356 -13.40 8.27 12.99
CA PRO A 356 -14.59 9.04 13.33
C PRO A 356 -15.51 9.14 12.11
N ARG A 357 -16.77 8.70 12.25
CA ARG A 357 -17.76 8.83 11.18
C ARG A 357 -17.84 10.29 10.77
N GLN A 358 -17.43 10.61 9.54
CA GLN A 358 -17.90 11.84 8.91
C GLN A 358 -19.43 11.71 8.89
N ARG A 359 -20.15 12.63 9.53
CA ARG A 359 -21.62 12.63 9.54
C ARG A 359 -22.08 12.48 8.10
N SER A 360 -22.63 11.31 7.75
CA SER A 360 -23.16 11.07 6.43
C SER A 360 -24.23 12.11 6.17
N ILE A 361 -24.08 12.85 5.07
CA ILE A 361 -25.16 13.58 4.41
C ILE A 361 -26.10 12.49 3.87
N LEU A 362 -26.88 11.89 4.76
CA LEU A 362 -28.14 11.26 4.44
C LEU A 362 -29.19 12.29 4.84
N ARG A 363 -29.58 13.11 3.86
CA ARG A 363 -30.89 13.76 3.85
C ARG A 363 -31.70 13.14 2.74
#